data_AF-A0AAU7CPM7-F1
#
_entry.id   AF-A0AAU7CPM7-F1
#
_cell.length_a   1.000
_cell.length_b   1.000
_cell.length_c   1.000
_cell.angle_alpha   90.00
_cell.angle_beta   90.00
_cell.angle_gamma   90.00
#
_symmetry.space_group_name_H-M   'P 1'
#
loop_
_entity.id
_entity.type
_entity.pdbx_description
1 polymer ?
#
loop_
_entity_poly.entity_id
_entity_poly.type
_entity_poly.pdbx_seq_one_letter_code
_entity_poly.pdbx_strand_id
1 'polypeptide(L)'
;MLCLKGTKEHEAVLATDALPRMIHAGLILTGAKQGHPVRFLPKFEPPTGSPIEMQIEWEEAGKTRTANAREWVREEHSKRPLTKDWVFAGSEIFEDPDTKKPIYAADDGDLFTVANFANAILDLPFASTANDAERAFVAHTEKIPPRGTLITMFLRPRPEPVATKR
;
A
#
# COMPACT_ATOMS: atom_id res chain seq x y z
N MET A 1 -0.81 4.17 -4.17
CA MET A 1 -2.18 4.04 -3.63
C MET A 1 -2.42 5.10 -2.56
N LEU A 2 -1.64 5.06 -1.46
CA LEU A 2 -1.69 6.05 -0.38
C LEU A 2 -0.30 6.65 -0.18
N CYS A 3 -0.21 7.97 -0.04
CA CYS A 3 1.01 8.67 0.33
C CYS A 3 0.83 9.55 1.58
N LEU A 4 1.96 9.98 2.16
CA LEU A 4 1.97 11.03 3.15
C LEU A 4 1.62 12.37 2.49
N LYS A 5 0.75 13.16 3.12
CA LYS A 5 0.32 14.46 2.61
C LYS A 5 1.52 15.42 2.50
N GLY A 6 1.60 16.17 1.40
CA GLY A 6 2.71 17.08 1.12
C GLY A 6 3.96 16.43 0.52
N THR A 7 3.92 15.15 0.15
CA THR A 7 5.05 14.46 -0.51
C THR A 7 4.72 14.06 -1.95
N LYS A 8 4.04 12.92 -2.15
CA LYS A 8 3.89 12.22 -3.45
C LYS A 8 2.46 12.29 -4.01
N GLU A 9 1.72 13.36 -3.70
CA GLU A 9 0.28 13.49 -4.03
C GLU A 9 -0.02 13.47 -5.55
N HIS A 10 0.98 13.72 -6.39
CA HIS A 10 0.85 13.64 -7.85
C HIS A 10 0.91 12.19 -8.39
N GLU A 11 1.36 11.23 -7.56
CA GLU A 11 1.54 9.81 -7.90
C GLU A 11 0.58 8.89 -7.13
N ALA A 12 -0.21 9.44 -6.19
CA ALA A 12 -1.11 8.68 -5.33
C ALA A 12 -2.59 8.99 -5.58
N VAL A 13 -3.46 8.03 -5.24
CA VAL A 13 -4.92 8.22 -5.26
C VAL A 13 -5.39 8.91 -3.98
N LEU A 14 -4.73 8.59 -2.87
CA LEU A 14 -5.05 9.08 -1.53
C LEU A 14 -3.82 9.71 -0.88
N ALA A 15 -4.08 10.68 0.00
CA ALA A 15 -3.10 11.28 0.89
C ALA A 15 -3.61 11.25 2.33
N THR A 16 -2.72 11.05 3.29
CA THR A 16 -3.04 11.07 4.73
C THR A 16 -2.03 11.90 5.50
N ASP A 17 -2.46 12.51 6.59
CA ASP A 17 -1.63 13.14 7.61
C ASP A 17 -1.25 12.18 8.75
N ALA A 18 -1.73 10.92 8.70
CA ALA A 18 -1.36 9.90 9.65
C ALA A 18 0.15 9.61 9.57
N LEU A 19 0.81 9.67 10.73
CA LEU A 19 2.25 9.39 10.82
C LEU A 19 2.54 7.95 10.35
N PRO A 20 3.53 7.72 9.46
CA PRO A 20 3.82 6.39 8.92
C PRO A 20 4.06 5.32 10.01
N ARG A 21 4.77 5.71 11.08
CA ARG A 21 5.03 4.84 12.24
C ARG A 21 3.76 4.44 12.99
N MET A 22 2.74 5.30 13.01
CA MET A 22 1.46 4.99 13.66
C MET A 22 0.64 4.01 12.81
N ILE A 23 0.68 4.14 11.48
CA ILE A 23 0.08 3.16 10.57
C ILE A 23 0.74 1.78 10.77
N HIS A 24 2.07 1.74 10.79
CA HIS A 24 2.83 0.53 11.05
C HIS A 24 2.45 -0.11 12.39
N ALA A 25 2.49 0.66 13.48
CA ALA A 25 2.13 0.17 14.81
C ALA A 25 0.67 -0.32 14.86
N GLY A 26 -0.25 0.39 14.20
CA GLY A 26 -1.64 -0.02 14.08
C GLY A 26 -1.79 -1.40 13.44
N LEU A 27 -1.07 -1.67 12.35
CA LEU A 27 -1.06 -2.98 11.70
C LEU A 27 -0.57 -4.08 12.64
N ILE A 28 0.52 -3.85 13.38
CA ILE A 28 0.99 -4.81 14.39
C ILE A 28 -0.10 -5.09 15.44
N LEU A 29 -0.79 -4.06 15.93
CA LEU A 29 -1.85 -4.20 16.92
C LEU A 29 -3.07 -4.98 16.42
N THR A 30 -3.29 -5.07 15.10
CA THR A 30 -4.31 -5.94 14.50
C THR A 30 -3.91 -7.43 14.47
N GLY A 31 -2.69 -7.77 14.86
CA GLY A 31 -2.12 -9.11 14.73
C GLY A 31 -1.53 -9.41 13.34
N ALA A 32 -1.40 -8.39 12.48
CA ALA A 32 -0.69 -8.53 11.21
C ALA A 32 0.79 -8.88 11.47
N LYS A 33 1.31 -9.85 10.72
CA LYS A 33 2.73 -10.18 10.73
C LYS A 33 3.44 -9.38 9.64
N GLN A 34 4.40 -8.57 10.05
CA GLN A 34 5.34 -7.94 9.14
C GLN A 34 6.17 -9.03 8.44
N GLY A 35 6.32 -8.93 7.12
CA GLY A 35 7.29 -9.72 6.37
C GLY A 35 8.56 -8.93 6.07
N HIS A 36 8.91 -8.83 4.79
CA HIS A 36 10.00 -7.96 4.35
C HIS A 36 9.58 -7.10 3.14
N PRO A 37 10.16 -5.90 2.98
CA PRO A 37 10.07 -5.10 1.75
C PRO A 37 10.64 -5.84 0.54
N VAL A 38 10.35 -5.32 -0.65
CA VAL A 38 10.96 -5.81 -1.90
C VAL A 38 12.48 -5.78 -1.80
N ARG A 39 13.14 -6.78 -2.38
CA ARG A 39 14.59 -6.77 -2.62
C ARG A 39 14.84 -6.92 -4.11
N PHE A 40 15.63 -6.02 -4.69
CA PHE A 40 15.93 -6.05 -6.12
C PHE A 40 17.21 -6.81 -6.44
N LEU A 41 18.23 -6.69 -5.59
CA LEU A 41 19.55 -7.27 -5.77
C LEU A 41 19.94 -8.12 -4.56
N PRO A 42 20.79 -9.15 -4.75
CA PRO A 42 21.30 -9.67 -6.03
C PRO A 42 20.24 -10.48 -6.82
N LYS A 43 19.13 -10.84 -6.18
CA LYS A 43 18.00 -11.56 -6.76
C LYS A 43 16.72 -10.85 -6.35
N PHE A 44 15.78 -10.73 -7.28
CA PHE A 44 14.46 -10.19 -6.97
C PHE A 44 13.71 -11.09 -5.97
N GLU A 45 13.26 -10.50 -4.86
CA GLU A 45 12.34 -11.09 -3.90
C GLU A 45 11.16 -10.12 -3.71
N PRO A 46 9.91 -10.55 -3.96
CA PRO A 46 8.76 -9.68 -3.78
C PRO A 46 8.55 -9.37 -2.29
N PRO A 47 7.82 -8.29 -1.98
CA PRO A 47 7.36 -8.03 -0.62
C PRO A 47 6.57 -9.22 -0.05
N THR A 48 6.74 -9.46 1.25
CA THR A 48 6.02 -10.50 1.98
C THR A 48 5.38 -9.94 3.25
N GLY A 49 4.48 -10.71 3.87
CA GLY A 49 3.79 -10.34 5.11
C GLY A 49 2.34 -10.80 5.11
N SER A 50 1.61 -10.48 6.18
CA SER A 50 0.16 -10.72 6.22
C SER A 50 -0.54 -9.95 5.09
N PRO A 51 -1.42 -10.59 4.30
CA PRO A 51 -2.27 -9.87 3.36
C PRO A 51 -3.22 -8.95 4.12
N ILE A 52 -3.34 -7.70 3.69
CA ILE A 52 -4.17 -6.68 4.32
C ILE A 52 -5.30 -6.31 3.35
N GLU A 53 -6.53 -6.61 3.75
CA GLU A 53 -7.70 -6.06 3.10
C GLU A 53 -7.82 -4.57 3.42
N MET A 54 -8.02 -3.78 2.36
CA MET A 54 -8.29 -2.34 2.46
C MET A 54 -9.72 -2.07 2.03
N GLN A 55 -10.59 -1.72 2.98
CA GLN A 55 -11.93 -1.21 2.70
C GLN A 55 -11.90 0.31 2.78
N ILE A 56 -12.52 0.99 1.82
CA ILE A 56 -12.65 2.43 1.79
C ILE A 56 -14.12 2.77 1.96
N GLU A 57 -14.41 3.73 2.84
CA GLU A 57 -15.75 4.26 3.05
C GLU A 57 -15.76 5.77 2.83
N TRP A 58 -16.80 6.28 2.18
CA TRP A 58 -17.01 7.71 1.94
C TRP A 58 -18.48 8.05 1.87
N GLU A 59 -18.83 9.32 2.06
CA GLU A 59 -20.19 9.81 1.90
C GLU A 59 -20.44 10.32 0.47
N GLU A 60 -21.55 9.90 -0.12
CA GLU A 60 -21.99 10.36 -1.44
C GLU A 60 -23.50 10.59 -1.42
N ALA A 61 -23.92 11.83 -1.69
CA ALA A 61 -25.33 12.22 -1.70
C ALA A 61 -26.10 11.78 -0.42
N GLY A 62 -25.45 11.91 0.74
CA GLY A 62 -26.03 11.55 2.05
C GLY A 62 -26.13 10.05 2.32
N LYS A 63 -25.39 9.22 1.57
CA LYS A 63 -25.30 7.78 1.77
C LYS A 63 -23.85 7.36 1.91
N THR A 64 -23.58 6.51 2.88
CA THR A 64 -22.29 5.82 3.00
C THR A 64 -22.10 4.86 1.82
N ARG A 65 -21.00 5.04 1.11
CA ARG A 65 -20.50 4.16 0.07
C ARG A 65 -19.29 3.40 0.60
N THR A 66 -19.12 2.18 0.11
CA THR A 66 -17.99 1.33 0.47
C THR A 66 -17.39 0.71 -0.79
N ALA A 67 -16.07 0.60 -0.85
CA ALA A 67 -15.37 -0.13 -1.90
C ALA A 67 -14.17 -0.89 -1.32
N ASN A 68 -13.75 -1.97 -1.99
CA ASN A 68 -12.43 -2.52 -1.76
C ASN A 68 -11.40 -1.67 -2.53
N ALA A 69 -10.27 -1.28 -1.91
CA ALA A 69 -9.26 -0.45 -2.56
C ALA A 69 -8.70 -1.07 -3.85
N ARG A 70 -8.75 -2.40 -3.99
CA ARG A 70 -8.38 -3.11 -5.21
C ARG A 70 -9.25 -2.74 -6.42
N GLU A 71 -10.48 -2.27 -6.20
CA GLU A 71 -11.36 -1.81 -7.29
C GLU A 71 -10.98 -0.43 -7.82
N TRP A 72 -10.25 0.36 -7.02
CA TRP A 72 -9.74 1.69 -7.39
C TRP A 72 -8.43 1.63 -8.18
N VAL A 73 -7.86 0.44 -8.32
CA VAL A 73 -6.63 0.17 -9.06
C VAL A 73 -6.95 -0.85 -10.15
N ARG A 74 -6.52 -0.56 -11.38
CA ARG A 74 -6.64 -1.50 -12.50
C ARG A 74 -5.33 -1.67 -13.24
N GLU A 75 -5.15 -2.84 -13.83
CA GLU A 75 -4.08 -3.06 -14.81
C GLU A 75 -4.26 -2.12 -16.00
N GLU A 76 -3.16 -1.56 -16.50
CA GLU A 76 -3.26 -0.58 -17.58
C GLU A 76 -3.61 -1.24 -18.93
N HIS A 77 -3.08 -2.43 -19.23
CA HIS A 77 -3.35 -3.10 -20.49
C HIS A 77 -4.70 -3.84 -20.50
N SER A 78 -4.94 -4.70 -19.50
CA SER A 78 -6.14 -5.55 -19.46
C SER A 78 -7.40 -4.82 -18.96
N LYS A 79 -7.22 -3.63 -18.35
CA LYS A 79 -8.26 -2.84 -17.68
C LYS A 79 -8.97 -3.58 -16.54
N ARG A 80 -8.43 -4.71 -16.07
CA ARG A 80 -9.00 -5.50 -14.98
C ARG A 80 -8.61 -4.92 -13.62
N PRO A 81 -9.51 -4.96 -12.61
CA PRO A 81 -9.17 -4.57 -11.25
C PRO A 81 -8.05 -5.43 -10.66
N LEU A 82 -7.35 -4.88 -9.68
CA LEU A 82 -6.34 -5.61 -8.91
C LEU A 82 -6.97 -6.83 -8.20
N THR A 83 -6.33 -7.99 -8.30
CA THR A 83 -6.89 -9.25 -7.76
C THR A 83 -6.25 -9.69 -6.45
N LYS A 84 -5.09 -9.15 -6.09
CA LYS A 84 -4.33 -9.49 -4.89
C LYS A 84 -4.40 -8.36 -3.87
N ASP A 85 -4.55 -8.73 -2.60
CA ASP A 85 -4.39 -7.78 -1.50
C ASP A 85 -2.91 -7.38 -1.38
N TRP A 86 -2.66 -6.18 -0.83
CA TRP A 86 -1.33 -5.77 -0.42
C TRP A 86 -0.87 -6.60 0.77
N VAL A 87 0.44 -6.71 0.98
CA VAL A 87 1.02 -7.37 2.15
C VAL A 87 1.69 -6.36 3.08
N PHE A 88 1.69 -6.66 4.38
CA PHE A 88 2.40 -5.88 5.39
C PHE A 88 3.91 -6.11 5.31
N ALA A 89 4.56 -5.37 4.42
CA ALA A 89 6.00 -5.44 4.15
C ALA A 89 6.83 -4.78 5.26
N GLY A 90 6.32 -3.67 5.81
CA GLY A 90 6.88 -3.01 7.00
C GLY A 90 7.73 -1.77 6.74
N SER A 91 8.19 -1.54 5.51
CA SER A 91 9.21 -0.52 5.12
C SER A 91 10.60 -0.78 5.71
N GLU A 92 11.63 -0.40 4.97
CA GLU A 92 13.01 -0.49 5.42
C GLU A 92 13.33 0.50 6.55
N ILE A 93 14.24 0.07 7.43
CA ILE A 93 14.94 0.94 8.37
C ILE A 93 16.40 0.91 7.97
N PHE A 94 16.96 2.08 7.70
CA PHE A 94 18.38 2.23 7.37
C PHE A 94 19.04 3.22 8.32
N GLU A 95 20.37 3.15 8.40
CA GLU A 95 21.15 4.08 9.20
C GLU A 95 21.49 5.32 8.38
N ASP A 96 21.22 6.50 8.92
CA ASP A 96 21.66 7.75 8.34
C ASP A 96 23.21 7.82 8.33
N PRO A 97 23.84 8.07 7.16
CA PRO A 97 25.29 7.97 7.04
C PRO A 97 26.04 8.99 7.90
N ASP A 98 25.45 10.16 8.15
CA ASP A 98 26.07 11.27 8.86
C ASP A 98 25.80 11.21 10.36
N THR A 99 24.53 11.04 10.74
CA THR A 99 24.05 11.11 12.13
C THR A 99 24.03 9.76 12.83
N LYS A 100 24.17 8.65 12.10
CA LYS A 100 24.13 7.27 12.61
C LYS A 100 22.81 6.90 13.28
N LYS A 101 21.73 7.65 13.00
CA LYS A 101 20.40 7.40 13.54
C LYS A 101 19.61 6.50 12.60
N PRO A 102 18.73 5.63 13.13
CA PRO A 102 17.82 4.87 12.30
C PRO A 102 16.79 5.81 11.65
N ILE A 103 16.64 5.71 10.34
CA ILE A 103 15.59 6.35 9.56
C ILE A 103 14.59 5.28 9.15
N TYR A 104 13.31 5.56 9.39
CA TYR A 104 12.22 4.75 8.89
C TYR A 104 11.86 5.23 7.48
N ALA A 105 12.10 4.42 6.46
CA ALA A 105 12.07 4.89 5.07
C ALA A 105 10.68 5.37 4.63
N ALA A 106 9.59 4.83 5.19
CA ALA A 106 8.22 5.30 4.91
C ALA A 106 7.95 6.74 5.35
N ASP A 107 8.82 7.34 6.18
CA ASP A 107 8.75 8.76 6.53
C ASP A 107 8.94 9.68 5.30
N ASP A 108 9.48 9.17 4.17
CA ASP A 108 9.57 9.87 2.87
C ASP A 108 8.22 9.89 2.09
N GLY A 109 7.27 9.03 2.49
CA GLY A 109 5.86 9.19 2.14
C GLY A 109 5.26 8.20 1.14
N ASP A 110 6.01 7.21 0.65
CA ASP A 110 5.43 6.05 -0.03
C ASP A 110 4.86 5.08 1.01
N LEU A 111 3.55 5.12 1.23
CA LEU A 111 2.92 4.32 2.29
C LEU A 111 2.39 3.00 1.73
N PHE A 112 1.39 3.08 0.85
CA PHE A 112 0.78 1.92 0.19
C PHE A 112 0.96 2.04 -1.33
N THR A 113 1.68 1.11 -1.94
CA THR A 113 2.18 1.27 -3.31
C THR A 113 1.61 0.22 -4.26
N VAL A 114 1.57 0.55 -5.56
CA VAL A 114 1.18 -0.40 -6.62
C VAL A 114 2.36 -0.74 -7.53
N ALA A 115 3.50 -0.09 -7.32
CA ALA A 115 4.82 -0.48 -7.78
C ALA A 115 5.64 -0.84 -6.54
N ASN A 116 6.62 -1.72 -6.69
CA ASN A 116 7.38 -2.16 -5.54
C ASN A 116 8.39 -1.10 -5.10
N PHE A 117 8.39 -0.77 -3.81
CA PHE A 117 9.35 0.14 -3.21
C PHE A 117 9.78 -0.35 -1.83
N ALA A 118 11.08 -0.27 -1.55
CA ALA A 118 11.63 -0.74 -0.28
C ALA A 118 11.16 0.12 0.93
N ASN A 119 10.76 1.36 0.66
CA ASN A 119 10.22 2.28 1.65
C ASN A 119 8.71 2.08 1.93
N ALA A 120 8.00 1.22 1.20
CA ALA A 120 6.56 1.03 1.37
C ALA A 120 6.19 0.23 2.62
N ILE A 121 5.13 0.65 3.33
CA ILE A 121 4.56 -0.11 4.45
C ILE A 121 3.75 -1.30 3.93
N LEU A 122 2.85 -1.04 2.96
CA LEU A 122 2.03 -2.04 2.29
C LEU A 122 2.36 -2.05 0.80
N ASP A 123 2.71 -3.21 0.26
CA ASP A 123 3.17 -3.34 -1.13
C ASP A 123 2.55 -4.58 -1.78
N LEU A 124 2.61 -4.67 -3.11
CA LEU A 124 2.06 -5.80 -3.86
C LEU A 124 2.99 -7.02 -3.78
N PRO A 125 2.48 -8.23 -3.47
CA PRO A 125 3.30 -9.43 -3.23
C PRO A 125 3.77 -10.11 -4.52
N PHE A 126 4.12 -9.32 -5.53
CA PHE A 126 4.59 -9.77 -6.83
C PHE A 126 5.35 -8.62 -7.52
N ALA A 127 6.13 -8.95 -8.54
CA ALA A 127 6.89 -7.96 -9.29
C ALA A 127 5.97 -6.91 -9.92
N SER A 128 6.14 -5.66 -9.50
CA SER A 128 5.46 -4.51 -10.06
C SER A 128 6.45 -3.36 -10.23
N THR A 129 6.69 -2.98 -11.48
CA THR A 129 7.74 -2.01 -11.84
C THR A 129 7.36 -0.57 -11.49
N ALA A 130 8.33 0.20 -11.02
CA ALA A 130 8.23 1.65 -10.84
C ALA A 130 8.61 2.45 -12.10
N ASN A 131 8.98 1.76 -13.19
CA ASN A 131 9.29 2.42 -14.46
C ASN A 131 8.01 2.96 -15.11
N ASP A 132 7.94 4.28 -15.31
CA ASP A 132 6.78 4.94 -15.89
C ASP A 132 6.42 4.43 -17.30
N ALA A 133 7.42 4.09 -18.12
CA ALA A 133 7.19 3.56 -19.46
C ALA A 133 6.56 2.16 -19.45
N GLU A 134 6.64 1.46 -18.32
CA GLU A 134 6.17 0.08 -18.13
C GLU A 134 5.10 0.00 -17.04
N ARG A 135 4.44 1.13 -16.72
CA ARG A 135 3.48 1.25 -15.62
C ARG A 135 2.38 0.17 -15.73
N ALA A 136 2.43 -0.79 -14.81
CA ALA A 136 1.52 -1.93 -14.81
C ALA A 136 0.11 -1.60 -14.30
N PHE A 137 0.02 -0.69 -13.31
CA PHE A 137 -1.24 -0.35 -12.64
C PHE A 137 -1.50 1.15 -12.66
N VAL A 138 -2.77 1.51 -12.83
CA VAL A 138 -3.25 2.90 -12.81
C VAL A 138 -4.50 3.03 -11.95
N ALA A 139 -4.86 4.28 -11.63
CA ALA A 139 -6.14 4.60 -11.02
C ALA A 139 -7.32 4.21 -11.92
N HIS A 140 -8.31 3.55 -11.34
CA HIS A 140 -9.60 3.29 -11.97
C HIS A 140 -10.53 4.48 -11.65
N THR A 141 -10.26 5.62 -12.28
CA THR A 141 -10.84 6.94 -11.96
C THR A 141 -12.36 6.93 -11.86
N GLU A 142 -13.05 6.13 -12.67
CA GLU A 142 -14.51 5.99 -12.68
C GLU A 142 -15.09 5.37 -11.40
N LYS A 143 -14.25 4.73 -10.56
CA LYS A 143 -14.61 4.13 -9.27
C LYS A 143 -14.22 5.01 -8.07
N ILE A 144 -13.50 6.10 -8.30
CA ILE A 144 -12.92 6.95 -7.27
C ILE A 144 -13.80 8.20 -7.14
N PRO A 145 -14.19 8.62 -5.93
CA PRO A 145 -14.98 9.84 -5.75
C PRO A 145 -14.19 11.08 -6.18
N PRO A 146 -14.85 12.23 -6.38
CA PRO A 146 -14.18 13.48 -6.75
C PRO A 146 -13.03 13.84 -5.80
N ARG A 147 -11.98 14.46 -6.35
CA ARG A 147 -10.86 14.98 -5.54
C ARG A 147 -11.36 15.87 -4.41
N GLY A 148 -10.75 15.72 -3.23
CA GLY A 148 -11.15 16.43 -2.00
C GLY A 148 -12.22 15.71 -1.18
N THR A 149 -12.78 14.59 -1.67
CA THR A 149 -13.67 13.74 -0.87
C THR A 149 -12.90 13.13 0.29
N LEU A 150 -13.34 13.39 1.51
CA LEU A 150 -12.83 12.71 2.70
C LEU A 150 -13.29 11.26 2.71
N ILE A 151 -12.37 10.36 3.00
CA ILE A 151 -12.63 8.93 3.09
C ILE A 151 -12.10 8.39 4.41
N THR A 152 -12.63 7.25 4.83
CA THR A 152 -12.05 6.43 5.90
C THR A 152 -11.54 5.14 5.28
N MET A 153 -10.29 4.77 5.57
CA MET A 153 -9.71 3.50 5.14
C MET A 153 -9.59 2.55 6.34
N PHE A 154 -10.16 1.36 6.21
CA PHE A 154 -10.07 0.29 7.18
C PHE A 154 -9.07 -0.76 6.69
N LEU A 155 -8.06 -1.04 7.51
CA LEU A 155 -7.04 -2.05 7.26
C LEU A 155 -7.34 -3.29 8.09
N ARG A 156 -7.54 -4.44 7.45
CA ARG A 156 -7.86 -5.71 8.12
C ARG A 156 -6.93 -6.81 7.66
N PRO A 157 -6.16 -7.46 8.55
CA PRO A 157 -5.39 -8.64 8.18
C PRO A 157 -6.33 -9.75 7.73
N ARG A 158 -6.04 -10.34 6.56
CA ARG A 158 -6.68 -11.59 6.16
C ARG A 158 -6.19 -12.71 7.09
N PRO A 159 -7.07 -13.65 7.48
CA PRO A 159 -6.63 -14.87 8.14
C PRO A 159 -5.55 -15.56 7.30
N GLU A 160 -4.51 -16.09 7.94
CA GLU A 160 -3.57 -16.96 7.23
C GLU A 160 -4.37 -18.10 6.57
N PRO A 161 -4.11 -18.43 5.30
CA PRO A 161 -4.73 -19.58 4.69
C PRO A 161 -4.36 -20.79 5.55
N VAL A 162 -5.38 -21.45 6.12
CA VAL A 162 -5.21 -22.66 6.93
C VAL A 162 -4.42 -23.64 6.08
N ALA A 163 -3.20 -23.96 6.50
CA ALA A 163 -2.36 -24.92 5.82
C ALA A 163 -3.17 -26.21 5.69
N THR A 164 -3.57 -26.53 4.46
CA THR A 164 -4.23 -27.80 4.16
C THR A 164 -3.16 -28.86 4.40
N LYS A 165 -3.27 -29.59 5.52
CA LYS A 165 -2.44 -30.78 5.75
C LYS A 165 -2.67 -31.70 4.54
N ARG A 166 -1.65 -31.83 3.70
CA ARG A 166 -1.57 -32.87 2.68
C ARG A 166 -1.17 -34.18 3.34
#